data_AF-A0AAN0LXE0-F1
#
_entry.id   AF-A0AAN0LXE0-F1
#
_cell.length_a   1.000
_cell.length_b   1.000
_cell.length_c   1.000
_cell.angle_alpha   90.00
_cell.angle_beta   90.00
_cell.angle_gamma   90.00
#
_symmetry.space_group_name_H-M   'P 1'
#
loop_
_entity.id
_entity.type
_entity.pdbx_description
1 polymer ?
#
loop_
_entity_poly.entity_id
_entity_poly.type
_entity_poly.pdbx_seq_one_letter_code
_entity_poly.pdbx_strand_id
1 'polypeptide(L)'
;MSTKKQIRALNSRIQLMQTPRGMTVFLVVILIVIALSGYFATATVQPTKVLTTQGYITTSNRQILSVNNPLKVKSIHYKNGDYVEKGVKILEGDTTSHINSVDLIEEQIRNLDKRHEAVNLFITSLQRKV
;
A
#
# COMPACT_ATOMS: atom_id res chain seq x y z
N MET A 1 54.38 -47.09 23.65
CA MET A 1 53.35 -48.08 23.22
C MET A 1 53.65 -48.45 21.77
N SER A 2 53.98 -49.72 21.47
CA SER A 2 54.52 -50.12 20.15
C SER A 2 53.45 -50.14 19.05
N THR A 3 53.71 -49.49 17.91
CA THR A 3 52.84 -49.42 16.72
C THR A 3 52.42 -50.80 16.20
N LYS A 4 53.27 -51.83 16.34
CA LYS A 4 52.93 -53.22 15.98
C LYS A 4 51.77 -53.80 16.82
N LYS A 5 51.63 -53.40 18.09
CA LYS A 5 50.51 -53.84 18.96
C LYS A 5 49.19 -53.15 18.57
N GLN A 6 49.24 -51.88 18.17
CA GLN A 6 48.04 -51.16 17.71
C GLN A 6 47.51 -51.72 16.39
N ILE A 7 48.38 -52.04 15.43
CA ILE A 7 47.98 -52.63 14.14
C ILE A 7 47.37 -54.03 14.34
N ARG A 8 47.95 -54.86 15.23
CA ARG A 8 47.39 -56.19 15.53
C ARG A 8 46.02 -56.10 16.19
N ALA A 9 45.83 -55.15 17.11
CA ALA A 9 44.54 -54.91 17.75
C ALA A 9 43.50 -54.32 16.79
N LEU A 10 43.91 -53.55 15.79
CA LEU A 10 43.03 -53.06 14.73
C LEU A 10 42.59 -54.20 13.81
N ASN A 11 43.53 -55.04 13.37
CA ASN A 11 43.24 -56.18 12.49
C ASN A 11 42.36 -57.24 13.17
N SER A 12 42.51 -57.48 14.48
CA SER A 12 41.62 -58.41 15.20
C SER A 12 40.20 -57.87 15.34
N ARG A 13 40.03 -56.54 15.47
CA ARG A 13 38.70 -55.91 15.48
C ARG A 13 38.02 -55.97 14.11
N ILE A 14 38.78 -55.82 13.03
CA ILE A 14 38.29 -55.96 11.65
C ILE A 14 37.87 -57.41 11.36
N GLN A 15 38.63 -58.41 11.82
CA GLN A 15 38.24 -59.82 11.71
C GLN A 15 36.98 -60.15 12.52
N LEU A 16 36.78 -59.51 13.68
CA LEU A 16 35.56 -59.66 14.46
C LEU A 16 34.33 -59.14 13.68
N MET A 17 34.47 -58.03 12.95
CA MET A 17 33.43 -57.46 12.08
C MET A 17 33.08 -58.36 10.88
N GLN A 18 33.96 -59.27 10.48
CA GLN A 18 33.73 -60.24 9.40
C GLN A 18 32.98 -61.50 9.85
N THR A 19 32.75 -61.68 11.17
CA THR A 19 31.89 -62.76 11.67
C THR A 19 30.42 -62.36 11.59
N PRO A 20 29.48 -63.30 11.35
CA PRO A 20 28.05 -62.98 11.25
C PRO A 20 27.52 -62.22 12.47
N ARG A 21 27.98 -62.57 13.68
CA ARG A 21 27.60 -61.88 14.93
C ARG A 21 28.19 -60.49 15.04
N GLY A 22 29.45 -60.29 14.63
CA GLY A 22 30.09 -58.97 14.65
C GLY A 22 29.50 -58.01 13.62
N MET A 23 29.13 -58.51 12.45
CA MET A 23 28.43 -57.74 11.41
C MET A 23 27.05 -57.29 11.90
N THR A 24 26.28 -58.17 12.56
CA THR A 24 24.97 -57.81 13.13
C THR A 24 25.09 -56.72 14.20
N VAL A 25 26.05 -56.83 15.13
CA VAL A 25 26.26 -55.82 16.17
C VAL A 25 26.65 -54.47 15.55
N PHE A 26 27.53 -54.47 14.56
CA PHE A 26 27.93 -53.25 13.86
C PHE A 26 26.76 -52.57 13.15
N LEU A 27 25.90 -53.36 12.50
CA LEU A 27 24.71 -52.87 11.80
C LEU A 27 23.70 -52.26 12.79
N VAL A 28 23.48 -52.91 13.94
CA VAL A 28 22.62 -52.39 15.01
C VAL A 28 23.14 -51.06 15.54
N VAL A 29 24.45 -50.94 15.79
CA VAL A 29 25.06 -49.68 16.27
C VAL A 29 24.87 -48.56 15.24
N ILE A 30 25.06 -48.83 13.95
CA ILE A 30 24.84 -47.83 12.89
C ILE A 30 23.37 -47.38 12.86
N LEU A 31 22.43 -48.32 12.95
CA LEU A 31 20.99 -47.98 12.97
C LEU A 31 20.63 -47.09 14.15
N ILE A 32 21.18 -47.39 15.34
CA ILE A 32 20.97 -46.56 16.54
C ILE A 32 21.53 -45.14 16.34
N VAL A 33 22.72 -45.02 15.76
CA VAL A 33 23.34 -43.70 15.48
C VAL A 33 22.53 -42.89 14.47
N ILE A 34 21.99 -43.53 13.42
CA ILE A 34 21.13 -42.86 12.43
C ILE A 34 19.81 -42.41 13.07
N ALA A 35 19.17 -43.26 13.88
CA ALA A 35 17.92 -42.91 14.56
C ALA A 35 18.10 -41.75 15.55
N LEU A 36 19.17 -41.78 16.35
CA LEU A 36 19.49 -40.71 17.30
C LEU A 36 19.80 -39.40 16.59
N SER A 37 20.62 -39.41 15.54
CA SER A 37 20.95 -38.19 14.78
C SER A 37 19.72 -37.57 14.09
N GLY A 38 18.82 -38.39 13.54
CA GLY A 38 17.54 -37.93 13.01
C GLY A 38 16.65 -37.28 14.09
N TYR A 39 16.56 -37.90 15.27
CA TYR A 39 15.82 -37.34 16.40
C TYR A 39 16.36 -35.97 16.82
N PHE A 40 17.68 -35.83 16.98
CA PHE A 40 18.31 -34.54 17.31
C PHE A 40 18.12 -33.48 16.22
N ALA A 41 18.16 -33.85 14.94
CA ALA A 41 17.89 -32.93 13.84
C ALA A 41 16.46 -32.37 13.91
N THR A 42 15.47 -33.23 14.16
CA THR A 42 14.06 -32.77 14.29
C THR A 42 13.79 -32.00 15.57
N ALA A 43 14.47 -32.33 16.67
CA ALA A 43 14.28 -31.68 17.97
C ALA A 43 14.95 -30.30 18.06
N THR A 44 16.02 -30.06 17.30
CA THR A 44 16.77 -28.79 17.31
C THR A 44 16.28 -27.79 16.28
N VAL A 45 15.60 -28.25 15.22
CA VAL A 45 14.94 -27.37 14.25
C VAL A 45 13.69 -26.80 14.90
N GLN A 46 13.77 -25.55 15.35
CA GLN A 46 12.60 -24.83 15.85
C GLN A 46 11.56 -24.74 14.73
N PRO A 47 10.28 -25.11 14.99
CA PRO A 47 9.24 -24.97 13.99
C PRO A 47 9.13 -23.49 13.59
N THR A 48 8.92 -23.24 12.29
CA THR A 48 8.74 -21.89 11.76
C THR A 48 7.53 -21.25 12.46
N LYS A 49 7.80 -20.31 13.37
CA LYS A 49 6.75 -19.57 14.08
C LYS A 49 6.16 -18.54 13.13
N VAL A 50 5.02 -18.86 12.52
CA VAL A 50 4.24 -17.88 11.75
C VAL A 50 3.55 -16.96 12.73
N LEU A 51 4.00 -15.70 12.82
CA LEU A 51 3.31 -14.66 13.58
C LEU A 51 2.06 -14.25 12.81
N THR A 52 0.91 -14.77 13.21
CA THR A 52 -0.40 -14.29 12.75
C THR A 52 -0.77 -13.06 13.57
N THR A 53 -0.73 -11.89 12.96
CA THR A 53 -1.23 -10.66 13.59
C THR A 53 -2.66 -10.39 13.13
N GLN A 54 -3.49 -9.93 14.05
CA GLN A 54 -4.80 -9.39 13.73
C GLN A 54 -4.71 -7.87 13.85
N GLY A 55 -5.09 -7.17 12.80
CA GLY A 55 -5.07 -5.72 12.75
C GLY A 55 -6.14 -5.22 11.81
N TYR A 56 -6.63 -4.00 12.07
CA TYR A 56 -7.55 -3.31 11.19
C TYR A 56 -6.77 -2.31 10.34
N ILE A 57 -7.09 -2.24 9.05
CA ILE A 57 -6.56 -1.20 8.18
C ILE A 57 -7.31 0.10 8.52
N THR A 58 -6.57 1.11 8.98
CA THR A 58 -7.10 2.43 9.32
C THR A 58 -6.47 3.47 8.39
N THR A 59 -7.19 4.56 8.12
CA THR A 59 -6.67 5.69 7.36
C THR A 59 -6.11 6.75 8.32
N SER A 60 -4.82 7.06 8.21
CA SER A 60 -4.19 8.11 9.05
C SER A 60 -4.69 9.52 8.73
N ASN A 61 -5.21 9.75 7.52
CA ASN A 61 -5.70 11.05 7.09
C ASN A 61 -7.08 10.89 6.44
N ARG A 62 -8.08 11.60 6.96
CA ARG A 62 -9.45 11.63 6.44
C ARG A 62 -9.86 13.08 6.25
N GLN A 63 -10.27 13.43 5.03
CA GLN A 63 -10.81 14.75 4.72
C GLN A 63 -12.30 14.63 4.39
N ILE A 64 -13.09 15.57 4.90
CA ILE A 64 -14.50 15.71 4.55
C ILE A 64 -14.60 16.95 3.67
N LEU A 65 -15.06 16.76 2.43
CA LEU A 65 -15.24 17.82 1.47
C LEU A 65 -16.68 18.35 1.58
N SER A 66 -16.82 19.67 1.63
CA SER A 66 -18.09 20.38 1.67
C SER A 66 -18.13 21.42 0.56
N VAL A 67 -19.31 21.71 0.03
CA VAL A 67 -19.54 22.79 -0.92
C VAL A 67 -20.00 24.01 -0.13
N ASN A 68 -19.33 25.15 -0.30
CA ASN A 68 -19.60 26.36 0.48
C ASN A 68 -20.97 27.00 0.20
N ASN A 69 -21.50 26.81 -1.01
CA ASN A 69 -22.79 27.38 -1.41
C ASN A 69 -23.83 26.28 -1.58
N PRO A 70 -25.09 26.52 -1.16
CA PRO A 70 -26.19 25.59 -1.41
C PRO A 70 -26.37 25.44 -2.93
N LEU A 71 -26.00 24.28 -3.44
CA LEU A 71 -26.02 23.96 -4.86
C LEU A 71 -26.85 22.68 -5.02
N LYS A 72 -27.82 22.71 -5.93
CA LYS A 72 -28.55 21.49 -6.29
C LYS A 72 -27.58 20.57 -7.02
N VAL A 73 -27.45 19.32 -6.56
CA VAL A 73 -26.54 18.36 -7.21
C VAL A 73 -27.13 17.94 -8.56
N LYS A 74 -26.32 18.04 -9.62
CA LYS A 74 -26.67 17.63 -10.98
C LYS A 74 -26.15 16.23 -11.27
N SER A 75 -24.88 15.97 -10.95
CA SER A 75 -24.27 14.64 -11.11
C SER A 75 -23.17 14.39 -10.07
N ILE A 76 -23.02 13.12 -9.71
CA ILE A 76 -21.93 12.62 -8.86
C ILE A 76 -21.10 11.68 -9.72
N HIS A 77 -19.81 11.96 -9.85
CA HIS A 77 -18.92 11.26 -10.79
C HIS A 77 -18.22 10.05 -10.18
N TYR A 78 -18.18 9.94 -8.85
CA TYR A 78 -17.50 8.88 -8.12
C TYR A 78 -18.40 8.24 -7.06
N LYS A 79 -18.26 6.94 -6.87
CA LYS A 79 -19.00 6.14 -5.89
C LYS A 79 -18.12 5.85 -4.67
N ASN A 80 -18.75 5.34 -3.63
CA ASN A 80 -18.04 4.95 -2.42
C ASN A 80 -17.05 3.81 -2.71
N GLY A 81 -15.80 3.98 -2.29
CA GLY A 81 -14.71 3.03 -2.53
C GLY A 81 -13.88 3.31 -3.78
N ASP A 82 -14.28 4.26 -4.62
CA ASP A 82 -13.49 4.63 -5.80
C ASP A 82 -12.21 5.39 -5.42
N TYR A 83 -11.14 5.13 -6.16
CA TYR A 83 -9.91 5.92 -6.08
C TYR A 83 -10.10 7.25 -6.80
N VAL A 84 -9.65 8.35 -6.18
CA VAL A 84 -9.79 9.71 -6.70
C VAL A 84 -8.45 10.41 -6.67
N GLU A 85 -8.05 10.98 -7.81
CA GLU A 85 -6.85 11.81 -7.90
C GLU A 85 -7.11 13.27 -7.49
N LYS A 86 -6.05 13.93 -7.02
CA LYS A 86 -6.14 15.33 -6.59
C LYS A 86 -6.51 16.23 -7.78
N GLY A 87 -7.53 17.07 -7.58
CA GLY A 87 -7.98 18.04 -8.57
C GLY A 87 -9.07 17.54 -9.52
N VAL A 88 -9.48 16.27 -9.40
CA VAL A 88 -10.56 15.72 -10.23
C VAL A 88 -11.92 16.17 -9.70
N LYS A 89 -12.86 16.41 -10.63
CA LYS A 89 -14.23 16.79 -10.31
C LYS A 89 -14.99 15.57 -9.77
N ILE A 90 -15.35 15.60 -8.49
CA ILE A 90 -16.12 14.54 -7.82
C ILE A 90 -17.63 14.76 -7.87
N LEU A 91 -18.05 16.03 -7.90
CA LEU A 91 -19.45 16.45 -7.84
C LEU A 91 -19.64 17.63 -8.79
N GLU A 92 -20.72 17.60 -9.55
CA GLU A 92 -21.18 18.71 -10.37
C GLU A 92 -22.56 19.14 -9.87
N GLY A 93 -22.73 20.41 -9.56
CA GLY A 93 -24.05 20.94 -9.28
C GLY A 93 -24.62 21.74 -10.44
N ASP A 94 -25.90 22.01 -10.31
CA ASP A 94 -26.71 22.75 -11.26
C ASP A 94 -26.36 24.24 -11.22
N THR A 95 -25.68 24.70 -12.26
CA THR A 95 -25.22 26.08 -12.40
C THR A 95 -26.23 26.98 -13.11
N THR A 96 -27.40 26.47 -13.50
CA THR A 96 -28.35 27.22 -14.34
C THR A 96 -28.78 28.55 -13.70
N SER A 97 -28.99 28.56 -12.38
CA SER A 97 -29.30 29.80 -11.63
C SER A 97 -28.12 30.78 -11.55
N HIS A 98 -26.90 30.27 -11.47
CA HIS A 98 -25.69 31.10 -11.39
C HIS A 98 -25.35 31.71 -12.75
N ILE A 99 -25.51 30.96 -13.85
CA ILE A 99 -25.29 31.45 -15.22
C ILE A 99 -26.22 32.63 -15.51
N ASN A 100 -27.52 32.48 -15.23
CA ASN A 100 -28.48 33.57 -15.41
C ASN A 100 -28.11 34.82 -14.60
N SER A 101 -27.47 34.65 -13.42
CA SER A 101 -27.06 35.77 -12.58
C SER A 101 -25.84 36.49 -13.13
N VAL A 102 -24.88 35.74 -13.71
CA VAL A 102 -23.69 36.32 -14.35
C VAL A 102 -24.08 37.10 -15.60
N ASP A 103 -24.97 36.57 -16.44
CA ASP A 103 -25.43 37.23 -17.66
C ASP A 103 -26.13 38.57 -17.34
N LEU A 104 -26.98 38.59 -16.29
CA LEU A 104 -27.63 39.80 -15.81
C LEU A 104 -26.62 40.85 -15.30
N ILE A 105 -25.58 40.41 -14.58
CA ILE A 105 -24.52 41.30 -14.10
C ILE A 105 -23.73 41.87 -15.28
N GLU A 106 -23.40 41.06 -16.28
CA GLU A 106 -22.69 41.49 -17.48
C GLU A 106 -23.50 42.52 -18.27
N GLU A 107 -24.82 42.33 -18.41
CA GLU A 107 -25.70 43.32 -19.03
C GLU A 107 -25.74 44.64 -18.25
N GLN A 108 -25.80 44.57 -16.92
CA GLN A 108 -25.76 45.76 -16.06
C GLN A 108 -24.46 46.54 -16.21
N ILE A 109 -23.30 45.85 -16.24
CA ILE A 109 -21.99 46.48 -16.47
C ILE A 109 -21.96 47.15 -17.83
N ARG A 110 -22.40 46.47 -18.89
CA ARG A 110 -22.43 47.03 -20.24
C ARG A 110 -23.33 48.27 -20.34
N ASN A 111 -24.43 48.31 -19.61
CA ASN A 111 -25.31 49.48 -19.56
C ASN A 111 -24.66 50.65 -18.81
N LEU A 112 -23.95 50.36 -17.72
CA LEU A 112 -23.17 51.36 -16.98
C LEU A 112 -22.06 51.97 -17.86
N ASP A 113 -21.33 51.17 -18.61
CA ASP A 113 -20.28 51.65 -19.52
C ASP A 113 -20.82 52.60 -20.58
N LYS A 114 -21.95 52.24 -21.22
CA LYS A 114 -22.61 53.13 -22.20
C LYS A 114 -23.04 54.45 -21.58
N ARG A 115 -23.56 54.43 -20.35
CA ARG A 115 -23.94 55.65 -19.63
C ARG A 115 -22.71 56.48 -19.28
N HIS A 116 -21.62 55.83 -18.87
CA HIS A 116 -20.37 56.51 -18.56
C HIS A 116 -19.77 57.18 -19.81
N GLU A 117 -19.76 56.50 -20.95
CA GLU A 117 -19.33 57.05 -22.23
C GLU A 117 -20.19 58.25 -22.66
N ALA A 118 -21.51 58.14 -22.55
CA ALA A 118 -22.42 59.23 -22.85
C ALA A 118 -22.18 60.46 -21.95
N VAL A 119 -21.90 60.26 -20.67
CA VAL A 119 -21.55 61.34 -19.73
C VAL A 119 -20.21 61.96 -20.11
N ASN A 120 -19.19 61.18 -20.45
CA ASN A 120 -17.89 61.70 -20.89
C ASN A 120 -18.00 62.52 -22.19
N LEU A 121 -18.81 62.07 -23.15
CA LEU A 121 -19.10 62.83 -24.37
C LEU A 121 -19.81 64.15 -24.04
N PHE A 122 -20.77 64.12 -23.12
CA PHE A 122 -21.47 65.31 -22.67
C PHE A 122 -20.51 66.33 -22.00
N ILE A 123 -19.67 65.88 -21.06
CA ILE A 123 -18.66 66.74 -20.41
C ILE A 123 -17.71 67.35 -21.45
N THR A 124 -17.22 66.55 -22.39
CA THR A 124 -16.35 67.01 -23.48
C THR A 124 -17.03 68.07 -24.35
N SER A 125 -18.33 67.90 -24.62
CA SER A 125 -19.12 68.87 -25.40
C SER A 125 -19.27 70.22 -24.68
N LEU A 126 -19.36 70.20 -23.34
CA LEU A 126 -19.42 71.42 -22.53
C LEU A 126 -18.07 72.15 -22.50
N GLN A 127 -16.96 71.41 -22.37
CA GLN A 127 -15.62 71.98 -22.36
C GLN A 127 -15.23 72.65 -23.69
N ARG A 128 -15.74 72.17 -24.83
CA ARG A 128 -15.53 72.81 -26.14
C ARG A 128 -16.35 74.08 -26.37
N LYS A 129 -17.35 74.33 -25.51
CA LYS A 129 -18.27 75.47 -25.64
C LYS A 129 -17.82 76.69 -24.81
N VAL A 130 -16.74 76.55 -24.05
CA VAL A 130 -16.00 77.60 -23.34
C VAL A 130 -14.80 77.99 -24.18
#